data_AF-A0A7J9ETR1-F1
#
_entry.id   AF-A0A7J9ETR1-F1
#
_cell.length_a   1.000
_cell.length_b   1.000
_cell.length_c   1.000
_cell.angle_alpha   90.00
_cell.angle_beta   90.00
_cell.angle_gamma   90.00
#
_symmetry.space_group_name_H-M   'P 1'
#
loop_
_entity.id
_entity.type
_entity.pdbx_description
1 polymer ?
#
loop_
_entity_poly.entity_id
_entity_poly.type
_entity_poly.pdbx_seq_one_letter_code
_entity_poly.pdbx_strand_id
1 'polypeptide(L)' 'QIPEEIGNLLGLELLNIQAIKGLTGQIPASIFNISSLKTINLSNNSLSG' A
#
# COMPACT_ATOMS: atom_id res chain seq x y z
N GLN A 1 3.67 5.50 7.82
CA GLN A 1 2.41 5.62 7.08
C GLN A 1 2.67 5.48 5.59
N ILE A 2 1.72 4.90 4.84
CA ILE A 2 1.77 4.86 3.37
C ILE A 2 1.12 6.15 2.84
N PRO A 3 1.78 6.91 1.95
CA PRO A 3 1.26 8.16 1.40
C PRO A 3 0.06 7.92 0.45
N GLU A 4 -0.87 8.87 0.40
CA GLU A 4 -2.03 8.83 -0.52
C GLU A 4 -1.57 8.92 -2.00
N GLU A 5 -0.40 9.49 -2.26
CA GLU A 5 0.19 9.63 -3.60
C GLU A 5 0.50 8.30 -4.26
N ILE A 6 0.51 7.18 -3.52
CA ILE A 6 0.68 5.85 -4.09
C ILE A 6 -0.39 5.52 -5.14
N GLY A 7 -1.59 6.09 -5.00
CA GLY A 7 -2.68 5.97 -5.98
C GLY A 7 -2.36 6.54 -7.36
N ASN A 8 -1.33 7.36 -7.48
CA ASN A 8 -0.89 7.94 -8.76
C ASN A 8 -0.04 6.96 -9.60
N LEU A 9 0.32 5.81 -9.04
CA LEU A 9 1.14 4.81 -9.74
C LEU A 9 0.27 3.94 -10.66
N LEU A 10 -0.25 4.53 -11.74
CA LEU A 10 -1.22 3.91 -12.67
C LEU A 10 -0.74 2.63 -13.37
N GLY A 11 0.56 2.32 -13.33
CA GLY A 11 1.15 1.10 -13.89
C GLY A 11 1.66 0.11 -12.84
N LEU A 12 1.41 0.37 -11.55
CA LEU A 12 1.86 -0.52 -10.49
C LEU A 12 1.00 -1.79 -10.48
N GLU A 13 1.62 -2.93 -10.75
CA GLU A 13 0.94 -4.23 -10.71
C GLU A 13 1.13 -4.98 -9.40
N LEU A 14 2.25 -4.73 -8.72
CA LEU A 14 2.63 -5.41 -7.48
C LEU A 14 3.11 -4.39 -6.47
N LEU A 15 2.45 -4.38 -5.31
CA LEU A 15 2.86 -3.64 -4.13
C LEU A 15 3.26 -4.62 -3.03
N ASN A 16 4.56 -4.69 -2.72
CA ASN A 16 5.07 -5.53 -1.64
C ASN A 16 5.82 -4.67 -0.62
N ILE A 17 5.16 -4.40 0.51
CA ILE A 17 5.73 -3.69 1.64
C ILE A 17 5.51 -4.58 2.85
N GLN A 18 6.45 -5.47 3.15
CA GLN A 18 6.35 -6.40 4.28
C GLN A 18 7.45 -6.15 5.31
N ALA A 19 7.13 -6.42 6.59
CA ALA A 19 8.10 -6.43 7.68
C ALA A 19 8.90 -5.13 7.88
N ILE A 20 8.29 -3.97 7.58
CA ILE A 20 8.93 -2.67 7.80
C ILE A 20 8.70 -2.24 9.26
N LYS A 21 9.78 -2.25 10.04
CA LYS A 21 9.76 -1.80 11.43
C LYS A 21 9.27 -0.34 11.52
N GLY A 22 8.22 -0.12 12.30
CA GLY A 22 7.66 1.21 12.53
C GLY A 22 6.73 1.72 11.41
N LEU A 23 6.42 0.89 10.40
CA LEU A 23 5.38 1.25 9.44
C LEU A 23 3.99 1.11 10.08
N THR A 24 3.43 2.26 10.44
CA THR A 24 2.14 2.41 11.14
C THR A 24 1.18 3.31 10.36
N GLY A 25 -0.07 3.41 10.84
CA GLY A 25 -1.11 4.28 10.29
C GLY A 25 -2.11 3.53 9.42
N GLN A 26 -3.04 4.28 8.80
CA GLN A 26 -4.08 3.68 7.97
C GLN A 26 -3.57 3.29 6.57
N ILE A 27 -4.15 2.25 6.00
CA ILE A 27 -4.00 1.91 4.58
C ILE A 27 -4.73 3.00 3.76
N PRO A 28 -4.04 3.77 2.91
CA PRO A 28 -4.66 4.85 2.14
C PRO A 28 -5.66 4.28 1.14
N ALA A 29 -6.85 4.89 1.06
CA ALA A 29 -7.90 4.44 0.16
C ALA A 29 -7.48 4.54 -1.31
N SER A 30 -6.54 5.43 -1.64
CA SER A 30 -5.99 5.58 -2.99
C SER A 30 -5.30 4.34 -3.54
N ILE A 31 -4.87 3.38 -2.70
CA ILE A 31 -4.37 2.07 -3.16
C ILE A 31 -5.43 1.36 -4.03
N PHE A 32 -6.71 1.51 -3.71
CA PHE A 32 -7.81 0.90 -4.46
C PHE A 32 -8.14 1.63 -5.77
N ASN A 33 -7.56 2.81 -6.01
CA ASN A 33 -7.70 3.52 -7.28
C ASN A 33 -6.71 3.04 -8.35
N ILE A 34 -5.72 2.21 -7.98
CA ILE A 34 -4.70 1.72 -8.89
C ILE A 34 -5.27 0.54 -9.70
N SER A 35 -5.86 0.84 -10.86
CA SER A 35 -6.53 -0.17 -11.69
C SER A 35 -5.61 -1.28 -12.21
N SER A 36 -4.29 -1.03 -12.29
CA SER A 36 -3.29 -2.03 -12.71
C SER A 36 -2.90 -3.01 -11.60
N LEU A 37 -3.25 -2.73 -10.35
CA LEU A 37 -2.75 -3.44 -9.18
C LEU A 37 -3.37 -4.83 -9.09
N LYS A 38 -2.52 -5.86 -9.12
CA LYS A 38 -2.90 -7.28 -9.10
C LYS A 38 -2.60 -7.92 -7.75
N THR A 39 -1.50 -7.52 -7.14
CA THR A 39 -1.00 -8.14 -5.90
C THR A 39 -0.62 -7.08 -4.89
N ILE A 40 -1.12 -7.27 -3.66
CA ILE A 40 -0.81 -6.42 -2.51
C ILE A 40 -0.33 -7.32 -1.36
N ASN A 41 0.87 -7.07 -0.87
CA ASN A 41 1.37 -7.65 0.38
C ASN A 41 1.78 -6.53 1.34
N LEU A 42 1.00 -6.37 2.41
CA LEU A 42 1.25 -5.41 3.50
C LEU A 42 1.51 -6.12 4.84
N SER A 43 1.81 -7.41 4.81
CA SER A 43 1.94 -8.24 6.01
C SER A 43 3.12 -7.82 6.91
N ASN A 44 3.04 -8.20 8.19
CA ASN A 44 4.08 -7.94 9.18
C ASN A 44 4.40 -6.44 9.39
N ASN A 45 3.42 -5.56 9.17
CA ASN A 45 3.48 -4.15 9.54
C ASN A 45 2.45 -3.85 10.63
N SER A 46 2.53 -2.64 11.20
CA SER A 46 1.57 -2.14 12.20
C SER A 46 0.54 -1.20 11.57
N LEU A 47 0.11 -1.53 10.34
CA LEU A 47 -0.90 -0.79 9.59
C LEU A 47 -2.31 -1.18 10.07
N SER A 48 -3.26 -0.25 9.99
CA SER A 48 -4.68 -0.46 10.28
C SER A 48 -5.53 0.03 9.10
N GLY A 49 -6.81 -0.32 9.05
CA GLY A 49 -7.69 0.06 7.95
C GLY A 49 -8.59 -1.08 7.52
#